data_AF-A0A817LSV3-F1
#
_entry.id   AF-A0A817LSV3-F1
#
_cell.length_a   1.000
_cell.length_b   1.000
_cell.length_c   1.000
_cell.angle_alpha   90.00
_cell.angle_beta   90.00
_cell.angle_gamma   90.00
#
_symmetry.space_group_name_H-M   'P 1'
#
loop_
_entity.id
_entity.type
_entity.pdbx_description
1 polymer ?
#
loop_
_entity_poly.entity_id
_entity_poly.type
_entity_poly.pdbx_seq_one_letter_code
_entity_poly.pdbx_strand_id
1 'polypeptide(L)'
;MFPNEEGLLFSESPHLTHIRIALNRFEDCVRLLSQLGKQLHSLFVTVAHVSRNDDHTISDITSIFCPNLKQLTIICYRNILHYDRFILLFPRLSTVENLTLLLAVGASRSGLDHFIDGFDLQRNVISHMPHLCQFNFHIRSILQDAPQIDIDILRQSFLEQCVQQFVDCTLDYFNNHYGQCQVFSLPFIDTRLDFISNRFPLFEVKNTFSNVITLLLFDDIKPFEHNFFERVAQALPRLKTLDLFNQLEQEETKNTTTKLIVFPHLVALILHDIHVDYAEQLLCRSHLPHLIELVIRNDALLLIIANNDQQAKDNCAKVEKLRIVEPWIEPTSAQLNFFPSV
;
A
#
# COMPACT_ATOMS: atom_id res chain seq x y z
N MET A 1 13.48 4.43 9.30
CA MET A 1 14.94 4.41 9.43
C MET A 1 15.34 2.93 9.53
N PHE A 2 15.84 2.34 8.44
CA PHE A 2 16.39 0.98 8.45
C PHE A 2 17.92 1.09 8.42
N PRO A 3 18.68 0.22 9.10
CA PRO A 3 20.12 0.33 9.16
C PRO A 3 20.73 0.00 7.78
N ASN A 4 21.75 0.79 7.41
CA ASN A 4 22.54 0.64 6.19
C ASN A 4 23.45 -0.58 6.25
N GLU A 5 23.59 -1.21 5.08
CA GLU A 5 24.74 -1.96 4.53
C GLU A 5 25.62 -2.77 5.50
N GLU A 6 25.31 -4.05 5.64
CA GLU A 6 26.32 -5.11 5.77
C GLU A 6 26.07 -6.16 4.69
N GLY A 7 27.10 -6.48 3.90
CA GLY A 7 27.03 -7.53 2.90
C GLY A 7 26.66 -8.86 3.56
N LEU A 8 25.58 -9.49 3.09
CA LEU A 8 25.13 -10.79 3.58
C LEU A 8 26.14 -11.87 3.19
N LEU A 9 27.11 -12.11 4.06
CA LEU A 9 27.91 -13.34 4.06
C LEU A 9 27.06 -14.41 4.74
N PHE A 10 26.36 -15.22 3.95
CA PHE A 10 25.71 -16.42 4.45
C PHE A 10 26.79 -17.45 4.81
N SER A 11 27.12 -17.60 6.10
CA SER A 11 27.81 -18.81 6.56
C SER A 11 26.83 -19.97 6.42
N GLU A 12 27.22 -21.04 5.74
CA GLU A 12 26.44 -22.27 5.58
C GLU A 12 26.17 -22.92 6.95
N SER A 13 25.14 -22.44 7.66
CA SER A 13 24.61 -23.10 8.84
C SER A 13 23.62 -24.17 8.36
N PRO A 14 23.88 -25.47 8.57
CA PRO A 14 23.09 -26.58 8.02
C PRO A 14 21.67 -26.73 8.63
N HIS A 15 21.20 -25.74 9.38
CA HIS A 15 19.93 -25.78 10.12
C HIS A 15 18.96 -24.64 9.78
N LEU A 16 19.32 -23.74 8.86
CA LEU A 16 18.46 -22.62 8.48
C LEU A 16 17.38 -23.08 7.49
N THR A 17 16.23 -23.52 8.00
CA THR A 17 15.07 -23.92 7.17
C THR A 17 14.04 -22.80 6.99
N HIS A 18 14.08 -21.75 7.82
CA HIS A 18 13.16 -20.62 7.77
C HIS A 18 13.94 -19.31 7.75
N ILE A 19 13.79 -18.52 6.69
CA ILE A 19 14.47 -17.23 6.56
C ILE A 19 13.45 -16.10 6.41
N ARG A 20 13.67 -15.02 7.16
CA ARG A 20 13.01 -13.73 6.99
C ARG A 20 14.07 -12.66 6.76
N ILE A 21 14.05 -12.01 5.61
CA ILE A 21 15.14 -11.12 5.21
C ILE A 21 14.64 -9.90 4.43
N ALA A 22 15.31 -8.77 4.64
CA ALA A 22 15.18 -7.59 3.80
C ALA A 22 16.39 -7.52 2.87
N LEU A 23 16.15 -7.43 1.58
CA LEU A 23 17.17 -7.39 0.54
C LEU A 23 17.09 -6.06 -0.18
N ASN A 24 18.24 -5.55 -0.58
CA ASN A 24 18.26 -4.34 -1.40
C ASN A 24 17.79 -4.66 -2.81
N ARG A 25 18.12 -5.82 -3.35
CA ARG A 25 17.85 -6.15 -4.75
C ARG A 25 17.12 -7.48 -4.90
N PHE A 26 16.31 -7.59 -5.96
CA PHE A 26 15.65 -8.87 -6.29
C PHE A 26 16.67 -9.95 -6.67
N GLU A 27 17.80 -9.56 -7.26
CA GLU A 27 18.89 -10.48 -7.59
C GLU A 27 19.47 -11.21 -6.37
N ASP A 28 19.51 -10.53 -5.23
CA ASP A 28 19.97 -11.14 -3.99
C ASP A 28 19.01 -12.24 -3.54
N CYS A 29 17.72 -12.14 -3.87
CA CYS A 29 16.73 -13.18 -3.63
C CYS A 29 16.98 -14.40 -4.53
N VAL A 30 17.26 -14.17 -5.81
CA VAL A 30 17.63 -15.23 -6.77
C VAL A 30 18.89 -15.96 -6.30
N ARG A 31 19.93 -15.23 -5.89
CA ARG A 31 21.17 -15.80 -5.34
C ARG A 31 20.92 -16.60 -4.07
N LEU A 32 20.12 -16.08 -3.15
CA LEU A 32 19.73 -16.76 -1.92
C LEU A 32 19.03 -18.10 -2.22
N LEU A 33 18.09 -18.09 -3.17
CA LEU A 33 17.37 -19.29 -3.59
C LEU A 33 18.28 -20.30 -4.30
N SER A 34 19.24 -19.85 -5.11
CA SER A 34 20.23 -20.73 -5.75
C SER A 34 21.14 -21.40 -4.72
N GLN A 35 21.59 -20.66 -3.69
CA GLN A 35 22.51 -21.16 -2.67
C GLN A 35 21.83 -22.02 -1.61
N LEU A 36 20.69 -21.57 -1.09
CA LEU A 36 20.03 -22.17 0.09
C LEU A 36 18.72 -22.90 -0.24
N GLY A 37 18.22 -22.83 -1.49
CA GLY A 37 16.90 -23.35 -1.87
C GLY A 37 16.67 -24.82 -1.52
N LYS A 38 17.72 -25.65 -1.53
CA LYS A 38 17.65 -27.06 -1.15
C LYS A 38 17.36 -27.30 0.33
N GLN A 39 17.68 -26.35 1.21
CA GLN A 39 17.53 -26.47 2.66
C GLN A 39 16.28 -25.73 3.18
N LEU A 40 15.84 -24.71 2.44
CA LEU A 40 14.73 -23.86 2.82
C LEU A 40 13.38 -24.57 2.78
N HIS A 41 12.62 -24.41 3.86
CA HIS A 41 11.20 -24.77 3.97
C HIS A 41 10.30 -23.54 3.84
N SER A 42 10.73 -22.40 4.37
CA SER A 42 10.02 -21.13 4.27
C SER A 42 10.96 -19.97 3.99
N LEU A 43 10.54 -19.06 3.11
CA LEU A 43 11.25 -17.84 2.80
C LEU A 43 10.30 -16.63 2.79
N PHE A 44 10.61 -15.62 3.60
CA PHE A 44 9.97 -14.31 3.58
C PHE A 44 11.01 -13.26 3.18
N VAL A 45 10.76 -12.57 2.07
CA VAL A 45 11.68 -11.58 1.51
C VAL A 45 10.96 -10.26 1.32
N THR A 46 11.57 -9.18 1.78
CA THR A 46 11.20 -7.80 1.43
C THR A 46 12.30 -7.20 0.57
N VAL A 47 11.98 -6.76 -0.65
CA VAL A 47 12.95 -6.17 -1.57
C VAL A 47 12.78 -4.65 -1.60
N ALA A 48 13.85 -3.93 -1.26
CA ALA A 48 13.83 -2.48 -1.13
C ALA A 48 14.11 -1.71 -2.43
N HIS A 49 14.76 -2.33 -3.43
CA HIS A 49 15.12 -1.73 -4.72
C HIS A 49 15.07 -2.77 -5.86
N VAL A 50 14.64 -2.36 -7.05
CA VAL A 50 14.75 -3.16 -8.28
C VAL A 50 15.51 -2.32 -9.29
N SER A 51 16.74 -2.74 -9.64
CA SER A 51 17.57 -2.03 -10.61
C SER A 51 17.02 -2.22 -12.02
N ARG A 52 16.98 -1.13 -12.81
CA ARG A 52 16.49 -1.16 -14.20
C ARG A 52 17.48 -1.79 -15.20
N ASN A 53 18.77 -1.87 -14.86
CA ASN A 53 19.83 -2.03 -15.89
C ASN A 53 20.70 -3.30 -15.77
N ASP A 54 20.34 -4.29 -14.96
CA ASP A 54 21.22 -5.45 -14.75
C ASP A 54 20.79 -6.66 -15.60
N ASP A 55 21.35 -6.77 -16.80
CA ASP A 55 21.15 -7.90 -17.74
C ASP A 55 21.85 -9.20 -17.31
N HIS A 56 22.65 -9.16 -16.24
CA HIS A 56 23.46 -10.31 -15.79
C HIS A 56 22.67 -11.39 -15.00
N THR A 57 21.35 -11.37 -15.02
CA THR A 57 20.49 -12.10 -14.06
C THR A 57 19.82 -13.35 -14.58
N ILE A 58 19.80 -13.55 -15.90
CA ILE A 58 19.07 -14.69 -16.50
C ILE A 58 19.80 -16.03 -16.28
N SER A 59 21.14 -16.05 -16.21
CA SER A 59 21.90 -17.29 -16.01
C SER A 59 21.59 -17.96 -14.66
N ASP A 60 21.44 -17.16 -13.61
CA ASP A 60 21.39 -17.65 -12.24
C ASP A 60 20.03 -18.31 -11.91
N ILE A 61 18.93 -17.85 -12.52
CA ILE A 61 17.59 -18.38 -12.28
C ILE A 61 17.48 -19.85 -12.72
N THR A 62 18.16 -20.23 -13.81
CA THR A 62 18.07 -21.62 -14.34
C THR A 62 18.63 -22.66 -13.38
N SER A 63 19.53 -22.25 -12.47
CA SER A 63 20.15 -23.10 -11.45
C SER A 63 19.28 -23.33 -10.21
N ILE A 64 18.20 -22.55 -10.03
CA ILE A 64 17.38 -22.60 -8.83
C ILE A 64 16.62 -23.92 -8.77
N PHE A 65 16.77 -24.61 -7.64
CA PHE A 65 16.02 -25.81 -7.32
C PHE A 65 15.72 -25.84 -5.81
N CYS A 66 14.44 -25.71 -5.46
CA CYS A 66 13.98 -25.55 -4.09
C CYS A 66 13.04 -26.68 -3.65
N PRO A 67 13.48 -27.96 -3.62
CA PRO A 67 12.60 -29.13 -3.43
C PRO A 67 11.83 -29.13 -2.11
N ASN A 68 12.31 -28.42 -1.09
CA ASN A 68 11.73 -28.40 0.24
C ASN A 68 10.95 -27.12 0.53
N LEU A 69 10.99 -26.12 -0.37
CA LEU A 69 10.37 -24.83 -0.11
C LEU A 69 8.85 -24.98 -0.25
N LYS A 70 8.15 -24.83 0.88
CA LYS A 70 6.69 -24.92 0.99
C LYS A 70 6.01 -23.57 1.12
N GLN A 71 6.70 -22.59 1.70
CA GLN A 71 6.14 -21.25 1.90
C GLN A 71 7.07 -20.18 1.32
N LEU A 72 6.49 -19.28 0.53
CA LEU A 72 7.19 -18.15 -0.05
C LEU A 72 6.37 -16.87 0.09
N THR A 73 6.98 -15.84 0.63
CA THR A 73 6.43 -14.49 0.66
C THR A 73 7.43 -13.52 0.04
N ILE A 74 6.98 -12.78 -0.97
CA ILE A 74 7.79 -11.77 -1.63
C ILE A 74 7.05 -10.43 -1.59
N ILE A 75 7.73 -9.42 -1.05
CA ILE A 75 7.22 -8.05 -0.93
C ILE A 75 8.14 -7.12 -1.73
N CYS A 76 7.63 -6.58 -2.82
CA CYS A 76 8.27 -5.63 -3.73
C CYS A 76 7.33 -4.45 -3.99
N TYR A 77 6.93 -3.72 -2.95
CA TYR A 77 5.85 -2.72 -3.04
C TYR A 77 6.34 -1.27 -3.20
N ARG A 78 7.64 -1.01 -2.96
CA ARG A 78 8.22 0.35 -3.01
C ARG A 78 8.76 0.79 -4.36
N ASN A 79 9.02 -0.16 -5.27
CA ASN A 79 9.55 0.14 -6.59
C ASN A 79 8.75 -0.58 -7.65
N ILE A 80 8.74 0.03 -8.83
CA ILE A 80 8.18 -0.54 -10.04
C ILE A 80 9.05 -1.74 -10.44
N LEU A 81 8.51 -2.94 -10.27
CA LEU A 81 9.18 -4.18 -10.62
C LEU A 81 8.90 -4.54 -12.09
N HIS A 82 9.94 -5.02 -12.79
CA HIS A 82 9.82 -5.64 -14.11
C HIS A 82 9.32 -7.07 -13.95
N TYR A 83 8.02 -7.25 -14.16
CA TYR A 83 7.32 -8.49 -13.85
C TYR A 83 7.84 -9.69 -14.67
N ASP A 84 8.31 -9.47 -15.90
CA ASP A 84 8.88 -10.50 -16.77
C ASP A 84 10.07 -11.26 -16.16
N ARG A 85 10.89 -10.57 -15.35
CA ARG A 85 12.03 -11.23 -14.68
C ARG A 85 11.55 -12.09 -13.51
N PHE A 86 10.48 -11.67 -12.87
CA PHE A 86 9.92 -12.33 -11.70
C PHE A 86 9.25 -13.65 -12.09
N ILE A 87 8.53 -13.67 -13.21
CA ILE A 87 7.81 -14.86 -13.66
C ILE A 87 8.73 -16.02 -14.01
N LEU A 88 9.99 -15.75 -14.38
CA LEU A 88 10.99 -16.80 -14.66
C LEU A 88 11.34 -17.64 -13.43
N LEU A 89 11.07 -17.14 -12.22
CA LEU A 89 11.33 -17.86 -10.98
C LEU A 89 10.28 -18.96 -10.73
N PHE A 90 9.01 -18.72 -11.07
CA PHE A 90 7.91 -19.58 -10.66
C PHE A 90 7.97 -21.03 -11.18
N PRO A 91 8.42 -21.32 -12.41
CA PRO A 91 8.67 -22.70 -12.86
C PRO A 91 9.64 -23.48 -11.96
N ARG A 92 10.48 -22.81 -11.17
CA ARG A 92 11.47 -23.41 -10.26
C ARG A 92 10.95 -23.60 -8.84
N LEU A 93 9.73 -23.17 -8.56
CA LEU A 93 9.11 -23.15 -7.24
C LEU A 93 7.89 -24.08 -7.17
N SER A 94 7.88 -25.15 -7.97
CA SER A 94 6.72 -26.04 -8.11
C SER A 94 6.26 -26.74 -6.82
N THR A 95 7.13 -26.81 -5.81
CA THR A 95 6.84 -27.43 -4.50
C THR A 95 6.17 -26.50 -3.49
N VAL A 96 6.06 -25.20 -3.82
CA VAL A 96 5.45 -24.20 -2.94
C VAL A 96 3.97 -24.50 -2.78
N GLU A 97 3.53 -24.56 -1.53
CA GLU A 97 2.15 -24.78 -1.12
C GLU A 97 1.46 -23.47 -0.73
N ASN A 98 2.22 -22.51 -0.21
CA ASN A 98 1.72 -21.23 0.25
C ASN A 98 2.53 -20.09 -0.38
N LEU A 99 1.89 -19.30 -1.26
CA LEU A 99 2.50 -18.15 -1.90
C LEU A 99 1.84 -16.86 -1.43
N THR A 100 2.65 -15.84 -1.13
CA THR A 100 2.17 -14.48 -0.89
C THR A 100 2.98 -13.49 -1.72
N LEU A 101 2.30 -12.71 -2.56
CA LEU A 101 2.90 -11.73 -3.46
C LEU A 101 2.36 -10.32 -3.18
N LEU A 102 3.19 -9.41 -2.69
CA LEU A 102 2.86 -7.99 -2.55
C LEU A 102 3.74 -7.19 -3.50
N LEU A 103 3.22 -6.81 -4.67
CA LEU A 103 4.01 -6.31 -5.79
C LEU A 103 3.51 -4.94 -6.26
N ALA A 104 4.43 -4.06 -6.61
CA ALA A 104 4.17 -2.89 -7.43
C ALA A 104 4.85 -3.09 -8.79
N VAL A 105 4.07 -3.06 -9.88
CA VAL A 105 4.55 -3.30 -11.25
C VAL A 105 4.21 -2.11 -12.13
N GLY A 106 5.05 -1.85 -13.12
CA GLY A 106 4.79 -0.81 -14.11
C GLY A 106 3.94 -1.39 -15.22
N ALA A 107 3.04 -0.61 -15.79
CA ALA A 107 2.37 -0.93 -17.03
C ALA A 107 2.42 0.31 -17.92
N SER A 108 3.16 0.20 -19.02
CA SER A 108 3.35 1.28 -19.99
C SER A 108 2.87 0.83 -21.37
N ARG A 109 2.27 1.75 -22.13
CA ARG A 109 1.90 1.50 -23.54
C ARG A 109 3.09 1.10 -24.43
N SER A 110 4.29 1.58 -24.10
CA SER A 110 5.51 1.37 -24.89
C SER A 110 6.44 0.31 -24.31
N GLY A 111 6.08 -0.30 -23.17
CA GLY A 111 6.92 -1.21 -22.42
C GLY A 111 6.71 -2.69 -22.76
N LEU A 112 7.67 -3.50 -22.33
CA LEU A 112 7.52 -4.96 -22.19
C LEU A 112 6.56 -5.31 -21.03
N ASP A 113 6.41 -4.40 -20.06
CA ASP A 113 5.59 -4.64 -18.88
C ASP A 113 4.09 -4.57 -19.27
N HIS A 114 3.49 -5.74 -19.47
CA HIS A 114 2.05 -5.88 -19.69
C HIS A 114 1.28 -5.76 -18.39
N PHE A 115 0.02 -5.36 -18.53
CA PHE A 115 -0.92 -5.33 -17.42
C PHE A 115 -1.18 -6.77 -16.90
N ILE A 116 -1.14 -6.97 -15.57
CA ILE A 116 -1.36 -8.29 -14.94
C ILE A 116 -2.86 -8.49 -14.69
N ASP A 117 -3.47 -9.38 -15.49
CA ASP A 117 -4.85 -9.84 -15.32
C ASP A 117 -4.91 -11.27 -14.77
N GLY A 118 -6.12 -11.83 -14.65
CA GLY A 118 -6.29 -13.20 -14.14
C GLY A 118 -5.69 -14.27 -15.05
N PHE A 119 -5.72 -14.09 -16.38
CA PHE A 119 -5.11 -15.02 -17.33
C PHE A 119 -3.60 -15.03 -17.19
N ASP A 120 -3.02 -13.86 -16.95
CA ASP A 120 -1.59 -13.73 -16.76
C ASP A 120 -1.11 -14.44 -15.50
N LEU A 121 -1.76 -14.22 -14.35
CA LEU A 121 -1.43 -14.95 -13.12
C LEU A 121 -1.59 -16.45 -13.29
N GLN A 122 -2.65 -16.89 -13.96
CA GLN A 122 -2.88 -18.31 -14.21
C GLN A 122 -1.76 -18.91 -15.04
N ARG A 123 -1.39 -18.26 -16.15
CA ARG A 123 -0.34 -18.73 -17.06
C ARG A 123 1.03 -18.72 -16.40
N ASN A 124 1.40 -17.59 -15.79
CA ASN A 124 2.78 -17.32 -15.39
C ASN A 124 3.10 -17.69 -13.94
N VAL A 125 2.09 -17.93 -13.10
CA VAL A 125 2.29 -18.24 -11.67
C VAL A 125 1.63 -19.56 -11.32
N ILE A 126 0.30 -19.64 -11.42
CA ILE A 126 -0.50 -20.75 -10.87
C ILE A 126 -0.19 -22.05 -11.62
N SER A 127 -0.10 -22.02 -12.96
CA SER A 127 0.17 -23.22 -13.77
C SER A 127 1.50 -23.91 -13.45
N HIS A 128 2.44 -23.17 -12.86
CA HIS A 128 3.77 -23.65 -12.49
C HIS A 128 3.85 -24.21 -11.06
N MET A 129 2.80 -24.02 -10.25
CA MET A 129 2.76 -24.44 -8.85
C MET A 129 1.62 -25.43 -8.60
N PRO A 130 1.74 -26.69 -9.05
CA PRO A 130 0.68 -27.70 -8.91
C PRO A 130 0.35 -28.06 -7.46
N HIS A 131 1.22 -27.71 -6.51
CA HIS A 131 1.03 -27.94 -5.07
C HIS A 131 0.48 -26.72 -4.32
N LEU A 132 0.20 -25.61 -5.01
CA LEU A 132 -0.27 -24.38 -4.39
C LEU A 132 -1.66 -24.57 -3.76
N CYS A 133 -1.71 -24.58 -2.43
CA CYS A 133 -2.94 -24.68 -1.65
C CYS A 133 -3.48 -23.30 -1.25
N GLN A 134 -2.58 -22.35 -1.00
CA GLN A 134 -2.95 -20.98 -0.67
C GLN A 134 -2.14 -20.01 -1.50
N PHE A 135 -2.83 -19.07 -2.13
CA PHE A 135 -2.20 -17.96 -2.82
C PHE A 135 -2.90 -16.67 -2.43
N ASN A 136 -2.14 -15.81 -1.76
CA ASN A 136 -2.58 -14.47 -1.41
C ASN A 136 -1.78 -13.47 -2.22
N PHE A 137 -2.39 -12.38 -2.64
CA PHE A 137 -1.68 -11.35 -3.34
C PHE A 137 -2.28 -9.96 -3.16
N HIS A 138 -1.44 -8.96 -3.39
CA HIS A 138 -1.81 -7.58 -3.61
C HIS A 138 -0.86 -7.03 -4.67
N ILE A 139 -1.38 -6.85 -5.87
CA ILE A 139 -0.61 -6.42 -7.04
C ILE A 139 -1.11 -5.04 -7.41
N ARG A 140 -0.22 -4.06 -7.35
CA ARG A 140 -0.45 -2.68 -7.77
C ARG A 140 0.23 -2.45 -9.11
N SER A 141 -0.56 -2.33 -10.17
CA SER A 141 -0.10 -1.94 -11.49
C SER A 141 -0.16 -0.42 -11.62
N ILE A 142 0.99 0.22 -11.81
CA ILE A 142 1.13 1.64 -12.07
C ILE A 142 0.95 1.87 -13.57
N LEU A 143 -0.09 2.59 -13.94
CA LEU A 143 -0.49 2.83 -15.32
C LEU A 143 0.09 4.17 -15.78
N GLN A 144 1.05 4.16 -16.70
CA GLN A 144 1.56 5.38 -17.32
C GLN A 144 1.24 5.35 -18.82
N ASP A 145 0.49 6.35 -19.28
CA ASP A 145 0.00 6.43 -20.66
C ASP A 145 -0.78 5.18 -21.12
N ALA A 146 -1.23 4.34 -20.17
CA ALA A 146 -1.92 3.09 -20.47
C ALA A 146 -3.29 3.36 -21.12
N PRO A 147 -3.79 2.48 -22.00
CA PRO A 147 -5.18 2.56 -22.43
C PRO A 147 -6.12 2.46 -21.21
N GLN A 148 -7.33 3.02 -21.36
CA GLN A 148 -8.37 2.78 -20.37
C GLN A 148 -8.71 1.29 -20.34
N ILE A 149 -8.73 0.74 -19.13
CA ILE A 149 -9.03 -0.65 -18.82
C ILE A 149 -10.47 -0.69 -18.32
N ASP A 150 -11.23 -1.65 -18.81
CA ASP A 150 -12.54 -1.93 -18.27
C ASP A 150 -12.38 -2.76 -16.99
N ILE A 151 -12.79 -2.19 -15.86
CA ILE A 151 -12.66 -2.83 -14.54
C ILE A 151 -13.52 -4.09 -14.43
N ASP A 152 -14.64 -4.17 -15.14
CA ASP A 152 -15.53 -5.34 -15.06
C ASP A 152 -14.95 -6.52 -15.84
N ILE A 153 -14.35 -6.25 -17.01
CA ILE A 153 -13.56 -7.26 -17.75
C ILE A 153 -12.40 -7.75 -16.88
N LEU A 154 -11.73 -6.83 -16.20
CA LEU A 154 -10.63 -7.17 -15.32
C LEU A 154 -11.08 -8.10 -14.18
N ARG A 155 -12.12 -7.70 -13.44
CA ARG A 155 -12.70 -8.52 -12.36
C ARG A 155 -13.09 -9.90 -12.87
N GLN A 156 -13.76 -9.95 -14.02
CA GLN A 156 -14.20 -11.20 -14.63
C GLN A 156 -13.01 -12.13 -14.94
N SER A 157 -11.90 -11.59 -15.45
CA SER A 157 -10.69 -12.40 -15.71
C SER A 157 -10.15 -13.08 -14.45
N PHE A 158 -10.15 -12.39 -13.30
CA PHE A 158 -9.71 -12.98 -12.04
C PHE A 158 -10.70 -14.02 -11.51
N LEU A 159 -12.00 -13.75 -11.62
CA LEU A 159 -13.03 -14.70 -11.21
C LEU A 159 -12.97 -16.01 -12.02
N GLU A 160 -12.68 -15.91 -13.32
CA GLU A 160 -12.59 -17.07 -14.21
C GLU A 160 -11.31 -17.89 -14.04
N GLN A 161 -10.18 -17.23 -13.75
CA GLN A 161 -8.87 -17.88 -13.79
C GLN A 161 -8.32 -18.21 -12.40
N CYS A 162 -8.71 -17.45 -11.37
CA CYS A 162 -8.31 -17.70 -9.98
C CYS A 162 -9.44 -18.38 -9.20
N VAL A 163 -10.13 -19.36 -9.83
CA VAL A 163 -11.26 -20.10 -9.28
C VAL A 163 -10.84 -20.77 -7.97
N GLN A 164 -11.25 -20.17 -6.83
CA GLN A 164 -11.04 -20.55 -5.42
C GLN A 164 -10.56 -19.35 -4.56
N GLN A 165 -10.11 -18.27 -5.18
CA GLN A 165 -9.76 -17.05 -4.47
C GLN A 165 -10.89 -16.03 -4.54
N PHE A 166 -11.22 -15.44 -3.38
CA PHE A 166 -11.98 -14.21 -3.35
C PHE A 166 -11.04 -13.09 -3.77
N VAL A 167 -11.29 -12.47 -4.91
CA VAL A 167 -10.47 -11.40 -5.47
C VAL A 167 -11.33 -10.17 -5.66
N ASP A 168 -10.76 -8.99 -5.43
CA ASP A 168 -11.35 -7.72 -5.83
C ASP A 168 -10.27 -6.81 -6.42
N CYS A 169 -10.70 -5.73 -7.05
CA CYS A 169 -9.81 -4.74 -7.61
C CYS A 169 -10.35 -3.31 -7.58
N THR A 170 -9.43 -2.36 -7.59
CA THR A 170 -9.69 -0.93 -7.79
C THR A 170 -8.96 -0.45 -9.03
N LEU A 171 -9.56 0.50 -9.74
CA LEU A 171 -8.96 1.13 -10.92
C LEU A 171 -9.18 2.63 -10.87
N ASP A 172 -8.07 3.35 -10.75
CA ASP A 172 -8.02 4.79 -10.62
C ASP A 172 -7.23 5.39 -11.78
N TYR A 173 -7.74 6.49 -12.32
CA TYR A 173 -7.03 7.34 -13.27
C TYR A 173 -6.90 8.72 -12.64
N PHE A 174 -5.71 9.27 -12.72
CA PHE A 174 -5.30 10.57 -12.18
C PHE A 174 -4.96 11.51 -13.35
N ASN A 175 -4.66 12.78 -13.07
CA ASN A 175 -4.21 13.66 -14.15
C ASN A 175 -2.83 13.23 -14.70
N ASN A 176 -2.41 13.87 -15.81
CA ASN A 176 -1.12 13.62 -16.46
C ASN A 176 -0.93 12.18 -16.98
N HIS A 177 -2.02 11.55 -17.44
CA HIS A 177 -2.01 10.19 -18.00
C HIS A 177 -1.46 9.12 -17.04
N TYR A 178 -1.54 9.39 -15.74
CA TYR A 178 -1.18 8.45 -14.70
C TYR A 178 -2.43 7.72 -14.17
N GLY A 179 -2.27 6.50 -13.73
CA GLY A 179 -3.32 5.71 -13.12
C GLY A 179 -2.74 4.60 -12.29
N GLN A 180 -3.61 3.87 -11.62
CA GLN A 180 -3.25 2.64 -10.97
C GLN A 180 -4.39 1.64 -11.02
N CYS A 181 -4.02 0.37 -11.05
CA CYS A 181 -4.92 -0.72 -10.78
C CYS A 181 -4.39 -1.49 -9.59
N GLN A 182 -5.22 -1.77 -8.60
CA GLN A 182 -4.87 -2.64 -7.48
C GLN A 182 -5.74 -3.87 -7.55
N VAL A 183 -5.14 -5.05 -7.54
CA VAL A 183 -5.85 -6.33 -7.49
C VAL A 183 -5.36 -7.07 -6.26
N PHE A 184 -6.27 -7.62 -5.47
CA PHE A 184 -5.90 -8.26 -4.22
C PHE A 184 -6.82 -9.42 -3.85
N SER A 185 -6.25 -10.41 -3.17
CA SER A 185 -6.98 -11.50 -2.53
C SER A 185 -7.68 -11.02 -1.25
N LEU A 186 -8.84 -11.61 -0.96
CA LEU A 186 -9.63 -11.37 0.25
C LEU A 186 -9.59 -12.58 1.20
N PRO A 187 -9.56 -12.36 2.53
CA PRO A 187 -9.46 -11.06 3.20
C PRO A 187 -8.13 -10.36 2.90
N PHE A 188 -8.14 -9.02 2.89
CA PHE A 188 -6.96 -8.24 2.52
C PHE A 188 -5.82 -8.49 3.52
N ILE A 189 -4.66 -8.85 3.00
CA ILE A 189 -3.54 -9.35 3.82
C ILE A 189 -2.51 -8.27 4.18
N ASP A 190 -2.46 -7.16 3.46
CA ASP A 190 -1.51 -6.09 3.77
C ASP A 190 -2.05 -5.18 4.88
N THR A 191 -1.10 -4.53 5.55
CA THR A 191 -1.30 -3.52 6.58
C THR A 191 -1.45 -2.12 6.01
N ARG A 192 -1.16 -1.92 4.72
CA ARG A 192 -1.14 -0.62 4.06
C ARG A 192 -1.98 -0.63 2.78
N LEU A 193 -2.77 0.42 2.59
CA LEU A 193 -3.47 0.73 1.35
C LEU A 193 -3.02 2.09 0.84
N ASP A 194 -2.54 2.12 -0.40
CA ASP A 194 -1.86 3.29 -0.94
C ASP A 194 -2.55 3.90 -2.15
N PHE A 195 -2.54 5.23 -2.22
CA PHE A 195 -3.05 6.05 -3.31
C PHE A 195 -4.53 5.81 -3.63
N ILE A 196 -5.34 5.57 -2.61
CA ILE A 196 -6.76 5.27 -2.79
C ILE A 196 -7.53 6.54 -3.16
N SER A 197 -8.28 6.48 -4.27
CA SER A 197 -9.13 7.59 -4.76
C SER A 197 -10.57 7.50 -4.27
N ASN A 198 -11.44 8.42 -4.72
CA ASN A 198 -12.89 8.35 -4.48
C ASN A 198 -13.58 7.09 -5.04
N ARG A 199 -12.90 6.30 -5.87
CA ARG A 199 -13.43 5.04 -6.41
C ARG A 199 -13.24 3.85 -5.49
N PHE A 200 -12.73 4.07 -4.27
CA PHE A 200 -12.52 3.02 -3.29
C PHE A 200 -13.81 2.21 -3.06
N PRO A 201 -13.85 0.93 -3.45
CA PRO A 201 -15.02 0.12 -3.28
C PRO A 201 -15.07 -0.38 -1.84
N LEU A 202 -15.81 0.32 -1.00
CA LEU A 202 -16.13 -0.17 0.34
C LEU A 202 -17.40 -1.00 0.28
N PHE A 203 -17.31 -2.14 -0.40
CA PHE A 203 -18.39 -3.11 -0.50
C PHE A 203 -18.82 -3.63 0.88
N GLU A 204 -20.05 -4.14 0.90
CA GLU A 204 -20.89 -4.64 1.99
C GLU A 204 -20.30 -5.79 2.85
N VAL A 205 -19.03 -6.14 2.68
CA VAL A 205 -18.37 -7.24 3.38
C VAL A 205 -17.62 -6.71 4.59
N LYS A 206 -18.22 -6.90 5.77
CA LYS A 206 -17.56 -6.59 7.05
C LYS A 206 -16.21 -7.32 7.14
N ASN A 207 -15.21 -6.65 7.68
CA ASN A 207 -13.88 -7.18 8.03
C ASN A 207 -12.91 -7.48 6.87
N THR A 208 -13.24 -7.11 5.63
CA THR A 208 -12.39 -7.30 4.45
C THR A 208 -11.00 -6.68 4.61
N PHE A 209 -10.93 -5.49 5.22
CA PHE A 209 -9.70 -4.71 5.40
C PHE A 209 -9.24 -4.62 6.87
N SER A 210 -9.56 -5.63 7.67
CA SER A 210 -9.29 -5.65 9.13
C SER A 210 -7.80 -5.59 9.51
N ASN A 211 -6.89 -5.85 8.58
CA ASN A 211 -5.44 -5.74 8.77
C ASN A 211 -4.88 -4.35 8.46
N VAL A 212 -5.63 -3.51 7.74
CA VAL A 212 -5.15 -2.20 7.29
C VAL A 212 -5.06 -1.25 8.48
N ILE A 213 -3.85 -0.74 8.72
CA ILE A 213 -3.54 0.25 9.75
C ILE A 213 -2.98 1.54 9.16
N THR A 214 -2.61 1.55 7.88
CA THR A 214 -2.13 2.75 7.18
C THR A 214 -2.90 2.94 5.88
N LEU A 215 -3.46 4.12 5.69
CA LEU A 215 -4.17 4.51 4.47
C LEU A 215 -3.56 5.79 3.92
N LEU A 216 -3.22 5.77 2.63
CA LEU A 216 -2.84 6.94 1.85
C LEU A 216 -3.94 7.21 0.82
N LEU A 217 -4.57 8.36 0.95
CA LEU A 217 -5.62 8.87 0.06
C LEU A 217 -5.04 9.87 -0.93
N PHE A 218 -5.33 9.69 -2.20
CA PHE A 218 -4.91 10.60 -3.26
C PHE A 218 -5.97 10.64 -4.36
N ASP A 219 -6.44 11.84 -4.69
CA ASP A 219 -7.31 12.08 -5.83
C ASP A 219 -7.11 13.53 -6.27
N ASP A 220 -6.63 13.72 -7.50
CA ASP A 220 -6.39 15.03 -8.12
C ASP A 220 -7.47 15.38 -9.15
N ILE A 221 -8.51 14.55 -9.26
CA ILE A 221 -9.65 14.75 -10.18
C ILE A 221 -10.92 15.08 -9.41
N LYS A 222 -11.14 14.45 -8.24
CA LYS A 222 -12.35 14.64 -7.43
C LYS A 222 -12.05 14.96 -5.97
N PRO A 223 -12.83 15.83 -5.32
CA PRO A 223 -12.74 16.05 -3.89
C PRO A 223 -13.23 14.83 -3.09
N PHE A 224 -12.72 14.63 -1.87
CA PHE A 224 -13.23 13.61 -0.96
C PHE A 224 -14.34 14.19 -0.07
N GLU A 225 -15.59 13.76 -0.25
CA GLU A 225 -16.71 14.30 0.52
C GLU A 225 -16.80 13.74 1.95
N HIS A 226 -17.59 14.37 2.82
CA HIS A 226 -17.79 13.93 4.21
C HIS A 226 -18.15 12.44 4.31
N ASN A 227 -19.09 12.00 3.48
CA ASN A 227 -19.56 10.61 3.46
C ASN A 227 -18.46 9.61 3.07
N PHE A 228 -17.41 10.04 2.38
CA PHE A 228 -16.27 9.21 2.04
C PHE A 228 -15.49 8.86 3.32
N PHE A 229 -15.17 9.85 4.14
CA PHE A 229 -14.47 9.63 5.42
C PHE A 229 -15.29 8.80 6.40
N GLU A 230 -16.63 8.95 6.39
CA GLU A 230 -17.51 8.09 7.18
C GLU A 230 -17.37 6.62 6.75
N ARG A 231 -17.39 6.34 5.45
CA ARG A 231 -17.19 4.99 4.91
C ARG A 231 -15.80 4.46 5.30
N VAL A 232 -14.75 5.27 5.16
CA VAL A 232 -13.38 4.88 5.54
C VAL A 232 -13.30 4.49 7.03
N ALA A 233 -13.87 5.30 7.93
CA ALA A 233 -13.87 5.01 9.37
C ALA A 233 -14.60 3.70 9.69
N GLN A 234 -15.69 3.40 9.00
CA GLN A 234 -16.46 2.15 9.17
C GLN A 234 -15.71 0.93 8.63
N ALA A 235 -15.07 1.07 7.47
CA ALA A 235 -14.37 -0.04 6.83
C ALA A 235 -13.02 -0.35 7.47
N LEU A 236 -12.34 0.67 8.02
CA LEU A 236 -10.99 0.59 8.58
C LEU A 236 -10.99 0.95 10.08
N PRO A 237 -11.70 0.21 10.95
CA PRO A 237 -11.83 0.58 12.35
C PRO A 237 -10.50 0.58 13.11
N ARG A 238 -9.46 -0.08 12.57
CA ARG A 238 -8.11 -0.18 13.15
C ARG A 238 -7.09 0.78 12.53
N LEU A 239 -7.55 1.73 11.72
CA LEU A 239 -6.69 2.71 11.05
C LEU A 239 -5.87 3.49 12.09
N LYS A 240 -4.54 3.45 11.95
CA LYS A 240 -3.57 4.16 12.82
C LYS A 240 -2.94 5.37 12.13
N THR A 241 -2.78 5.32 10.82
CA THR A 241 -2.17 6.39 10.04
C THR A 241 -3.06 6.72 8.85
N LEU A 242 -3.43 7.99 8.73
CA LEU A 242 -4.16 8.54 7.59
C LEU A 242 -3.30 9.63 6.96
N ASP A 243 -2.96 9.43 5.70
CA ASP A 243 -2.20 10.36 4.88
C ASP A 243 -3.08 10.82 3.72
N LEU A 244 -3.30 12.12 3.59
CA LEU A 244 -4.28 12.68 2.66
C LEU A 244 -3.63 13.72 1.75
N PHE A 245 -3.89 13.57 0.47
CA PHE A 245 -3.47 14.46 -0.60
C PHE A 245 -4.67 14.76 -1.49
N ASN A 246 -5.17 15.98 -1.42
CA ASN A 246 -6.25 16.45 -2.29
C ASN A 246 -6.34 17.96 -2.19
N GLN A 247 -5.98 18.67 -3.26
CA GLN A 247 -6.00 20.14 -3.28
C GLN A 247 -7.35 20.72 -3.70
N LEU A 248 -8.33 19.88 -4.04
CA LEU A 248 -9.66 20.30 -4.48
C LEU A 248 -10.54 20.65 -3.28
N GLU A 249 -11.25 21.77 -3.37
CA GLU A 249 -12.27 22.21 -2.41
C GLU A 249 -13.38 21.15 -2.28
N GLN A 250 -13.86 20.89 -1.06
CA GLN A 250 -14.99 19.99 -0.83
C GLN A 250 -16.29 20.64 -1.31
N GLU A 251 -17.15 19.89 -2.02
CA GLU A 251 -18.42 20.45 -2.50
C GLU A 251 -19.45 20.59 -1.37
N GLU A 252 -19.47 19.64 -0.43
CA GLU A 252 -20.46 19.57 0.66
C GLU A 252 -19.97 20.25 1.96
N THR A 253 -19.58 21.53 1.91
CA THR A 253 -19.03 22.21 3.11
C THR A 253 -20.07 22.62 4.16
N LYS A 254 -21.36 22.76 3.81
CA LYS A 254 -22.32 23.54 4.62
C LYS A 254 -23.62 22.86 5.05
N ASN A 255 -24.04 21.78 4.42
CA ASN A 255 -25.29 21.10 4.75
C ASN A 255 -25.11 19.61 4.48
N THR A 256 -25.26 18.73 5.50
CA THR A 256 -26.17 17.56 5.43
C THR A 256 -25.96 16.45 6.46
N THR A 257 -24.89 16.39 7.26
CA THR A 257 -24.77 15.31 8.27
C THR A 257 -24.14 15.77 9.58
N THR A 258 -24.88 15.63 10.68
CA THR A 258 -24.42 15.88 12.07
C THR A 258 -23.67 14.69 12.66
N LYS A 259 -23.48 13.63 11.88
CA LYS A 259 -22.88 12.39 12.38
C LYS A 259 -21.38 12.59 12.51
N LEU A 260 -20.92 12.64 13.75
CA LEU A 260 -19.50 12.72 14.08
C LEU A 260 -18.78 11.47 13.55
N ILE A 261 -17.77 11.68 12.70
CA ILE A 261 -16.90 10.60 12.22
C ILE A 261 -15.91 10.26 13.34
N VAL A 262 -15.78 8.97 13.67
CA VAL A 262 -14.89 8.53 14.76
C VAL A 262 -13.78 7.67 14.18
N PHE A 263 -12.53 8.08 14.40
CA PHE A 263 -11.36 7.26 14.12
C PHE A 263 -10.73 6.80 15.45
N PRO A 264 -11.18 5.68 16.02
CA PRO A 264 -10.89 5.32 17.41
C PRO A 264 -9.43 4.91 17.65
N HIS A 265 -8.64 4.69 16.60
CA HIS A 265 -7.26 4.23 16.71
C HIS A 265 -6.26 5.07 15.91
N LEU A 266 -6.71 6.20 15.35
CA LEU A 266 -5.85 7.06 14.54
C LEU A 266 -4.82 7.77 15.44
N VAL A 267 -3.55 7.48 15.18
CA VAL A 267 -2.38 7.99 15.93
C VAL A 267 -1.66 9.08 15.13
N ALA A 268 -1.61 8.94 13.81
CA ALA A 268 -0.93 9.87 12.93
C ALA A 268 -1.87 10.37 11.83
N LEU A 269 -1.95 11.69 11.68
CA LEU A 269 -2.71 12.38 10.64
C LEU A 269 -1.76 13.27 9.84
N ILE A 270 -1.68 13.03 8.52
CA ILE A 270 -0.74 13.71 7.62
C ILE A 270 -1.54 14.47 6.56
N LEU A 271 -1.43 15.80 6.59
CA LEU A 271 -2.24 16.78 5.86
C LEU A 271 -1.36 17.86 5.19
N HIS A 272 -0.47 17.47 4.29
CA HIS A 272 0.49 18.42 3.69
C HIS A 272 -0.03 19.08 2.42
N ASP A 273 -0.47 18.29 1.44
CA ASP A 273 -0.92 18.80 0.14
C ASP A 273 -2.46 18.75 0.03
N ILE A 274 -3.13 19.42 0.96
CA ILE A 274 -4.59 19.39 1.09
C ILE A 274 -5.25 20.76 0.89
N HIS A 275 -6.50 20.79 0.45
CA HIS A 275 -7.38 21.93 0.66
C HIS A 275 -7.72 22.09 2.15
N VAL A 276 -7.97 23.32 2.61
CA VAL A 276 -8.20 23.58 4.05
C VAL A 276 -9.46 22.90 4.59
N ASP A 277 -10.47 22.65 3.76
CA ASP A 277 -11.69 21.97 4.16
C ASP A 277 -11.42 20.59 4.75
N TYR A 278 -10.41 19.86 4.24
CA TYR A 278 -10.06 18.55 4.79
C TYR A 278 -9.47 18.65 6.20
N ALA A 279 -8.71 19.71 6.49
CA ALA A 279 -8.24 19.98 7.85
C ALA A 279 -9.43 20.29 8.77
N GLU A 280 -10.39 21.10 8.32
CA GLU A 280 -11.60 21.39 9.08
C GLU A 280 -12.44 20.11 9.31
N GLN A 281 -12.65 19.31 8.28
CA GLN A 281 -13.40 18.05 8.34
C GLN A 281 -12.77 17.06 9.34
N LEU A 282 -11.45 16.89 9.29
CA LEU A 282 -10.77 15.89 10.12
C LEU A 282 -10.46 16.38 11.53
N LEU A 283 -10.15 17.66 11.72
CA LEU A 283 -9.83 18.21 13.05
C LEU A 283 -11.06 18.75 13.78
N CYS A 284 -12.00 19.41 13.10
CA CYS A 284 -13.17 20.02 13.75
C CYS A 284 -14.43 19.14 13.71
N ARG A 285 -14.55 18.24 12.71
CA ARG A 285 -15.80 17.46 12.48
C ARG A 285 -15.64 15.96 12.67
N SER A 286 -14.54 15.54 13.28
CA SER A 286 -14.26 14.15 13.61
C SER A 286 -13.80 14.00 15.06
N HIS A 287 -13.81 12.78 15.59
CA HIS A 287 -13.25 12.44 16.90
C HIS A 287 -12.00 11.58 16.76
N LEU A 288 -10.87 12.11 17.24
CA LEU A 288 -9.52 11.55 17.10
C LEU A 288 -8.86 11.34 18.49
N PRO A 289 -9.39 10.44 19.35
CA PRO A 289 -9.02 10.38 20.77
C PRO A 289 -7.56 10.00 21.07
N HIS A 290 -6.84 9.48 20.06
CA HIS A 290 -5.47 8.99 20.15
C HIS A 290 -4.50 9.70 19.20
N LEU A 291 -4.85 10.88 18.68
CA LEU A 291 -3.96 11.62 17.80
C LEU A 291 -2.71 12.07 18.57
N ILE A 292 -1.53 11.62 18.12
CA ILE A 292 -0.21 11.95 18.70
C ILE A 292 0.68 12.69 17.70
N GLU A 293 0.57 12.36 16.41
CA GLU A 293 1.36 12.96 15.34
C GLU A 293 0.46 13.69 14.35
N LEU A 294 0.73 14.97 14.13
CA LEU A 294 0.05 15.81 13.16
C LEU A 294 1.08 16.45 12.23
N VAL A 295 0.94 16.17 10.94
CA VAL A 295 1.63 16.93 9.88
C VAL A 295 0.57 17.77 9.19
N ILE A 296 0.74 19.08 9.11
CA ILE A 296 -0.30 19.98 8.56
C ILE A 296 0.32 21.19 7.86
N ARG A 297 -0.30 21.64 6.77
CA ARG A 297 0.07 22.90 6.08
C ARG A 297 -0.15 24.11 6.99
N ASN A 298 0.77 25.07 6.96
CA ASN A 298 0.76 26.20 7.90
C ASN A 298 -0.52 27.07 7.84
N ASP A 299 -0.98 27.39 6.63
CA ASP A 299 -2.19 28.18 6.39
C ASP A 299 -3.45 27.47 6.91
N ALA A 300 -3.58 26.17 6.67
CA ALA A 300 -4.68 25.35 7.18
C ALA A 300 -4.68 25.35 8.71
N LEU A 301 -3.51 25.17 9.34
CA LEU A 301 -3.38 25.24 10.79
C LEU A 301 -3.80 26.60 11.36
N LEU A 302 -3.36 27.69 10.75
CA LEU A 302 -3.71 29.04 11.19
C LEU A 302 -5.23 29.29 11.14
N LEU A 303 -5.91 28.77 10.11
CA LEU A 303 -7.36 28.87 9.99
C LEU A 303 -8.08 28.09 11.10
N ILE A 304 -7.62 26.87 11.41
CA ILE A 304 -8.17 26.05 12.50
C ILE A 304 -8.01 26.76 13.86
N ILE A 305 -6.82 27.32 14.12
CA ILE A 305 -6.56 28.07 15.35
C ILE A 305 -7.45 29.32 15.43
N ALA A 306 -7.58 30.07 14.34
CA ALA A 306 -8.37 31.29 14.28
C ALA A 306 -9.87 31.02 14.56
N ASN A 307 -10.38 29.89 14.08
CA ASN A 307 -11.76 29.47 14.32
C ASN A 307 -12.03 29.06 15.77
N ASN A 308 -10.97 28.75 16.54
CA ASN A 308 -11.05 28.46 17.98
C ASN A 308 -12.03 27.32 18.32
N ASP A 309 -12.17 26.35 17.43
CA ASP A 309 -13.11 25.22 17.53
C ASP A 309 -12.74 24.28 18.70
N GLN A 310 -13.74 23.90 19.50
CA GLN A 310 -13.49 23.07 20.69
C GLN A 310 -13.13 21.62 20.32
N GLN A 311 -13.74 21.06 19.28
CA GLN A 311 -13.45 19.69 18.84
C GLN A 311 -12.02 19.60 18.28
N ALA A 312 -11.57 20.64 17.57
CA ALA A 312 -10.19 20.73 17.12
C ALA A 312 -9.20 20.76 18.29
N LYS A 313 -9.48 21.55 19.34
CA LYS A 313 -8.66 21.56 20.55
C LYS A 313 -8.62 20.20 21.24
N ASP A 314 -9.77 19.54 21.37
CA ASP A 314 -9.87 18.23 22.01
C ASP A 314 -9.08 17.17 21.25
N ASN A 315 -9.18 17.16 19.91
CA ASN A 315 -8.41 16.26 19.05
C ASN A 315 -6.90 16.55 19.11
N CYS A 316 -6.51 17.81 19.23
CA CYS A 316 -5.11 18.23 19.22
C CYS A 316 -4.42 18.22 20.60
N ALA A 317 -5.16 18.06 21.69
CA ALA A 317 -4.64 18.18 23.06
C ALA A 317 -3.49 17.21 23.38
N LYS A 318 -3.46 16.03 22.74
CA LYS A 318 -2.47 14.98 22.95
C LYS A 318 -1.40 14.90 21.85
N VAL A 319 -1.40 15.84 20.90
CA VAL A 319 -0.37 15.86 19.85
C VAL A 319 0.98 16.17 20.50
N GLU A 320 1.93 15.26 20.35
CA GLU A 320 3.31 15.39 20.84
C GLU A 320 4.28 15.69 19.68
N LYS A 321 3.87 15.39 18.45
CA LYS A 321 4.69 15.58 17.25
C LYS A 321 3.92 16.40 16.24
N LEU A 322 4.15 17.71 16.27
CA LEU A 322 3.65 18.64 15.26
C LEU A 322 4.72 18.90 14.19
N ARG A 323 4.37 18.75 12.92
CA ARG A 323 5.19 19.20 11.79
C ARG A 323 4.36 20.12 10.92
N ILE A 324 4.84 21.35 10.77
CA ILE A 324 4.21 22.35 9.91
C ILE A 324 4.95 22.35 8.57
N VAL A 325 4.21 22.19 7.49
CA VAL A 325 4.74 22.14 6.13
C VAL A 325 4.30 23.37 5.32
N GLU A 326 5.09 23.66 4.29
CA GLU A 326 4.87 24.69 3.26
C GLU A 326 4.55 26.12 3.77
N PRO A 327 5.59 26.95 3.97
CA PRO A 327 6.99 26.56 4.10
C PRO A 327 7.22 25.79 5.41
N TRP A 328 8.30 25.02 5.48
CA TRP A 328 8.74 24.41 6.75
C TRP A 328 9.11 25.53 7.72
N ILE A 329 8.25 25.79 8.69
CA ILE A 329 8.41 26.86 9.68
C ILE A 329 8.30 26.23 11.07
N GLU A 330 9.12 26.72 12.00
CA GLU A 330 8.98 26.40 13.41
C GLU A 330 7.66 26.95 13.97
N PRO A 331 6.90 26.17 14.77
CA PRO A 331 5.65 26.64 15.36
C PRO A 331 5.83 27.94 16.16
N THR A 332 4.94 28.89 15.94
CA THR A 332 4.85 30.13 16.73
C THR A 332 4.31 29.84 18.14
N SER A 333 4.52 30.75 19.08
CA SER A 333 3.98 30.59 20.45
C SER A 333 2.46 30.44 20.48
N ALA A 334 1.73 31.10 19.57
CA ALA A 334 0.28 30.95 19.46
C ALA A 334 -0.13 29.54 19.00
N GLN A 335 0.63 28.96 18.07
CA GLN A 335 0.45 27.57 17.65
C GLN A 335 0.78 26.60 18.79
N LEU A 336 1.91 26.77 19.48
CA LEU A 336 2.28 25.92 20.62
C LEU A 336 1.26 25.96 21.75
N ASN A 337 0.65 27.12 22.03
CA ASN A 337 -0.44 27.22 23.02
C ASN A 337 -1.69 26.39 22.65
N PHE A 338 -1.89 26.08 21.36
CA PHE A 338 -2.97 25.21 20.89
C PHE A 338 -2.64 23.72 21.08
N PHE A 339 -1.36 23.36 21.16
CA PHE A 339 -0.87 21.99 21.33
C PHE A 339 -0.10 21.85 22.64
N PRO A 340 -0.79 21.66 23.78
CA PRO A 340 -0.16 21.71 25.10
C PRO A 340 0.85 20.58 25.38
N SER A 341 0.95 19.58 24.50
CA SER A 341 1.83 18.42 24.64
C SER A 341 3.05 18.46 23.69
N VAL A 342 3.16 19.48 22.83
CA VAL A 342 4.34 19.76 21.97
C VAL A 342 5.29 20.69 22.71
#